data_AF-A0A644ZBS0-F1
#
_entry.id   AF-A0A644ZBS0-F1
#
_cell.length_a   1.000
_cell.length_b   1.000
_cell.length_c   1.000
_cell.angle_alpha   90.00
_cell.angle_beta   90.00
_cell.angle_gamma   90.00
#
_symmetry.space_group_name_H-M   'P 1'
#
loop_
_entity.id
_entity.type
_entity.pdbx_description
1 polymer ?
#
loop_
_entity_poly.entity_id
_entity_poly.type
_entity_poly.pdbx_seq_one_letter_code
_entity_poly.pdbx_strand_id
1 'polypeptide(L)'
;MMEYVRDNIQFPSTEADCGFENKIFLTFIIDTTGQTTCVEILRPEPESCILQNGFGDSLIDMIYNMPLWIPGKQNGQKVKVRYNLPIRIDFAH
;
A
#
# COMPACT_ATOMS: atom_id res chain seq x y z
N MET A 1 -12.49 -0.50 4.84
CA MET A 1 -11.26 -0.64 4.02
C MET A 1 -10.49 0.66 3.96
N MET A 2 -11.06 1.74 3.38
CA MET A 2 -10.41 3.06 3.38
C MET A 2 -10.13 3.59 4.81
N GLU A 3 -10.99 3.24 5.77
CA GLU A 3 -10.84 3.62 7.18
C GLU A 3 -9.64 2.94 7.86
N TYR A 4 -9.41 1.65 7.62
CA TYR A 4 -8.28 0.92 8.20
C TYR A 4 -6.95 1.49 7.71
N VAL A 5 -6.86 1.78 6.41
CA VAL A 5 -5.69 2.42 5.80
C VAL A 5 -5.45 3.78 6.45
N ARG A 6 -6.49 4.60 6.63
CA ARG A 6 -6.36 5.92 7.24
C ARG A 6 -5.94 5.84 8.72
N ASP A 7 -6.38 4.83 9.45
CA ASP A 7 -6.11 4.67 10.89
C ASP A 7 -4.71 4.09 11.17
N ASN A 8 -4.21 3.23 10.27
CA ASN A 8 -2.92 2.54 10.45
C ASN A 8 -1.77 3.17 9.67
N ILE A 9 -2.05 4.12 8.77
CA ILE A 9 -0.98 4.78 8.01
C ILE A 9 -0.18 5.70 8.94
N GLN A 10 1.05 5.28 9.23
CA GLN A 10 1.99 6.08 10.00
C GLN A 10 2.68 7.06 9.05
N PHE A 11 2.21 8.31 9.02
CA PHE A 11 2.87 9.34 8.24
C PHE A 11 4.27 9.61 8.81
N PRO A 12 5.31 9.73 7.97
CA PRO A 12 6.63 10.10 8.43
C PRO A 12 6.57 11.52 9.03
N SER A 13 7.13 11.69 10.23
CA SER A 13 7.15 12.98 10.95
C SER A 13 7.97 14.06 10.24
N THR A 14 8.73 13.70 9.20
CA THR A 14 9.61 14.61 8.47
C THR A 14 8.93 15.05 7.18
N GLU A 15 8.33 16.25 7.20
CA GLU A 15 7.58 16.84 6.08
C GLU A 15 8.39 17.14 4.80
N ALA A 16 9.72 17.30 4.85
CA ALA A 16 10.21 18.53 4.22
C ALA A 16 11.17 18.48 3.01
N ASP A 17 11.84 17.38 2.65
CA ASP A 17 12.96 17.49 1.67
C ASP A 17 12.80 16.68 0.38
N CYS A 18 11.94 15.66 0.40
CA CYS A 18 11.67 14.86 -0.77
C CYS A 18 10.60 15.57 -1.59
N GLY A 19 10.92 16.09 -2.77
CA GLY A 19 9.98 16.82 -3.63
C GLY A 19 8.60 16.14 -3.70
N PHE A 20 7.55 16.96 -3.74
CA PHE A 20 6.13 16.60 -3.53
C PHE A 20 5.59 15.44 -4.39
N GLU A 21 5.97 14.20 -4.11
CA GLU A 21 5.32 13.00 -4.62
C GLU A 21 4.19 12.59 -3.67
N ASN A 22 3.05 13.24 -3.86
CA ASN A 22 1.84 13.02 -3.06
C ASN A 22 1.10 11.71 -3.40
N LYS A 23 1.65 10.86 -4.27
CA LYS A 23 0.97 9.64 -4.76
C LYS A 23 1.93 8.47 -4.76
N ILE A 24 1.59 7.48 -3.94
CA ILE A 24 2.29 6.20 -3.85
C ILE A 24 1.41 5.15 -4.51
N PHE A 25 2.00 4.35 -5.38
CA PHE A 25 1.33 3.23 -6.02
C PHE A 25 1.93 1.95 -5.46
N LEU A 26 1.11 1.17 -4.75
CA LEU A 26 1.47 -0.16 -4.29
C LEU A 26 0.80 -1.20 -5.16
N THR A 27 1.46 -2.32 -5.37
CA THR A 27 0.90 -3.52 -5.98
C THR A 27 1.00 -4.67 -5.00
N PHE A 28 -0.02 -5.52 -4.96
CA PHE A 28 0.01 -6.74 -4.18
C PHE A 28 -0.91 -7.80 -4.78
N ILE A 29 -0.69 -9.05 -4.42
CA ILE A 29 -1.47 -10.18 -4.89
C ILE A 29 -2.39 -10.64 -3.77
N ILE A 30 -3.69 -10.69 -4.04
CA ILE A 30 -4.69 -11.29 -3.17
C ILE A 30 -4.84 -12.75 -3.57
N ASP A 31 -4.53 -13.65 -2.66
CA ASP A 31 -4.70 -15.09 -2.85
C ASP A 31 -6.18 -15.49 -2.79
N THR A 32 -6.51 -16.70 -3.24
CA THR A 32 -7.85 -17.29 -3.15
C THR A 32 -8.40 -17.39 -1.72
N THR A 33 -7.52 -17.35 -0.73
CA THR A 33 -7.86 -17.32 0.71
C THR A 33 -8.22 -15.92 1.21
N GLY A 34 -7.93 -14.88 0.43
CA GLY A 34 -8.08 -13.48 0.82
C GLY A 34 -6.83 -12.87 1.45
N GLN A 35 -5.75 -13.64 1.59
CA GLN A 35 -4.48 -13.13 2.10
C GLN A 35 -3.76 -12.28 1.04
N THR A 36 -3.16 -11.18 1.48
CA THR A 36 -2.30 -10.32 0.67
C THR A 36 -0.86 -10.85 0.71
N THR A 37 -0.24 -11.00 -0.46
CA THR A 37 1.11 -11.50 -0.65
C THR A 37 1.81 -10.72 -1.75
N CYS A 38 3.15 -10.76 -1.80
CA CYS A 38 3.96 -10.05 -2.81
C CYS A 38 3.61 -8.55 -2.87
N VAL A 39 3.66 -7.87 -1.73
CA VAL A 39 3.47 -6.43 -1.66
C VAL A 39 4.73 -5.72 -2.16
N GLU A 40 4.58 -4.88 -3.18
CA GLU A 40 5.66 -4.13 -3.80
C GLU A 40 5.23 -2.68 -4.03
N ILE A 41 6.15 -1.73 -3.89
CA ILE A 41 5.90 -0.32 -4.18
C ILE A 41 6.32 -0.06 -5.63
N LEU A 42 5.35 0.28 -6.48
CA LEU A 42 5.61 0.58 -7.89
C LEU A 42 6.13 2.01 -8.08
N ARG A 43 5.58 2.96 -7.33
CA ARG A 43 5.99 4.37 -7.37
C ARG A 43 5.75 5.05 -6.02
N PRO A 44 6.63 5.97 -5.59
CA PRO A 44 7.90 6.34 -6.23
C PRO A 44 8.93 5.21 -6.16
N GLU A 45 10.09 5.39 -6.78
CA GLU A 45 11.17 4.40 -6.73
C GLU A 45 11.55 4.09 -5.26
N PRO A 46 11.99 2.85 -4.94
CA PRO A 46 12.34 2.45 -3.57
C PRO A 46 13.42 3.34 -2.93
N GLU A 47 14.27 3.96 -3.75
CA GLU A 47 15.31 4.90 -3.33
C GLU A 47 14.78 6.33 -3.10
N SER A 48 13.48 6.57 -3.32
CA SER A 48 12.87 7.86 -3.08
C SER A 48 12.98 8.23 -1.60
N CYS A 49 13.33 9.48 -1.36
CA CYS A 49 13.54 10.03 -0.04
C CYS A 49 12.32 9.83 0.90
N ILE A 50 11.09 9.75 0.37
CA ILE A 50 9.90 9.46 1.18
C ILE A 50 9.90 8.04 1.75
N LEU A 51 10.48 7.08 1.04
CA LEU A 51 10.55 5.67 1.43
C LEU A 51 11.80 5.36 2.27
N GLN A 52 12.87 6.14 2.10
CA GLN A 52 14.11 6.00 2.87
C GLN A 52 13.94 6.19 4.38
N ASN A 53 12.89 6.87 4.83
CA ASN A 53 12.58 7.07 6.25
C ASN A 53 11.87 5.86 6.92
N GLY A 54 11.80 4.70 6.25
CA GLY A 54 11.08 3.51 6.76
C GLY A 54 9.56 3.58 6.55
N PHE A 55 9.07 4.58 5.81
CA PHE A 55 7.66 4.68 5.45
C PHE A 55 7.25 3.55 4.49
N GLY A 56 8.15 3.14 3.60
CA GLY A 56 7.91 2.01 2.69
C GLY A 56 7.62 0.72 3.45
N ASP A 57 8.47 0.38 4.43
CA ASP A 57 8.27 -0.78 5.30
C ASP A 57 6.95 -0.70 6.08
N SER A 58 6.63 0.47 6.63
CA SER A 58 5.38 0.68 7.37
C SER A 58 4.13 0.45 6.48
N LEU A 59 4.18 0.90 5.22
CA LEU A 59 3.11 0.65 4.26
C LEU A 59 2.99 -0.84 3.90
N ILE A 60 4.12 -1.50 3.70
CA ILE A 60 4.17 -2.94 3.39
C ILE A 60 3.58 -3.75 4.56
N ASP A 61 4.02 -3.45 5.79
CA ASP A 61 3.55 -4.09 7.01
C ASP A 61 2.04 -3.85 7.23
N MET A 62 1.57 -2.62 7.00
CA MET A 62 0.14 -2.31 7.05
C MET A 62 -0.67 -3.22 6.11
N ILE A 63 -0.22 -3.42 4.87
CA ILE A 63 -0.91 -4.26 3.86
C ILE A 63 -0.90 -5.74 4.28
N TYR A 64 0.16 -6.21 4.92
CA TYR A 64 0.22 -7.57 5.48
C TYR A 64 -0.68 -7.74 6.70
N ASN A 65 -0.79 -6.71 7.55
CA ASN A 65 -1.64 -6.72 8.74
C ASN A 65 -3.12 -6.40 8.44
N MET A 66 -3.48 -6.15 7.17
CA MET A 66 -4.88 -5.93 6.81
C MET A 66 -5.74 -7.17 7.03
N PRO A 67 -7.04 -6.97 7.35
CA PRO A 67 -7.99 -8.07 7.38
C PRO A 67 -8.10 -8.76 6.01
N LEU A 68 -8.50 -10.03 6.04
CA LEU A 68 -8.65 -10.86 4.83
C LEU A 68 -9.48 -10.15 3.76
N TRP A 69 -8.90 -10.01 2.58
CA TRP A 69 -9.52 -9.40 1.42
C TRP A 69 -10.46 -10.37 0.71
N ILE A 70 -11.41 -9.83 -0.03
CA ILE A 70 -12.29 -10.65 -0.86
C ILE A 70 -11.55 -10.96 -2.17
N PRO A 71 -11.21 -12.23 -2.45
CA PRO A 71 -10.52 -12.60 -3.68
C PRO A 71 -11.41 -12.35 -4.90
N GLY A 72 -10.76 -12.06 -6.02
CA GLY A 72 -11.43 -12.01 -7.30
C GLY A 72 -12.05 -13.37 -7.64
N LYS A 73 -13.20 -13.34 -8.32
CA LYS A 73 -13.81 -14.54 -8.90
C LYS A 73 -13.80 -14.42 -10.41
N GLN A 74 -13.24 -15.41 -11.07
CA GLN A 74 -13.29 -15.56 -12.52
C GLN A 74 -14.02 -16.86 -12.84
N ASN A 75 -15.09 -16.78 -13.63
CA ASN A 75 -15.94 -17.94 -13.96
C ASN A 75 -16.42 -18.74 -12.73
N GLY A 76 -16.73 -18.04 -11.63
CA GLY A 76 -17.19 -18.67 -10.39
C GLY A 76 -16.09 -19.29 -9.51
N GLN A 77 -14.84 -19.36 -10.00
CA GLN A 77 -13.70 -19.85 -9.24
C GLN A 77 -12.94 -18.69 -8.60
N LYS A 78 -12.51 -18.88 -7.35
CA LYS A 78 -11.63 -17.91 -6.68
C LYS A 78 -10.27 -17.98 -7.37
N VAL A 79 -9.77 -16.84 -7.84
CA VAL A 79 -8.48 -16.74 -8.52
C VAL A 79 -7.60 -15.73 -7.81
N LYS A 80 -6.28 -15.93 -7.91
CA LYS A 80 -5.31 -14.95 -7.43
C LYS A 80 -5.39 -13.71 -8.32
N VAL A 81 -5.46 -12.55 -7.69
CA VAL A 81 -5.64 -11.28 -8.39
C VAL A 81 -4.60 -10.28 -7.93
N ARG A 82 -3.97 -9.61 -8.89
CA ARG A 82 -3.07 -8.50 -8.61
C ARG A 82 -3.89 -7.22 -8.47
N TYR A 83 -3.74 -6.54 -7.35
CA TYR A 83 -4.36 -5.25 -7.05
C TYR A 83 -3.31 -4.16 -7.03
N ASN A 84 -3.65 -3.03 -7.64
CA ASN A 84 -2.88 -1.79 -7.53
C ASN A 84 -3.66 -0.81 -6.65
N LEU A 85 -3.05 -0.39 -5.55
CA LEU A 85 -3.63 0.57 -4.62
C LEU A 85 -2.89 1.91 -4.73
N PRO A 86 -3.53 2.94 -5.31
CA PRO A 86 -3.01 4.30 -5.25
C PRO A 86 -3.32 4.90 -3.86
N ILE A 87 -2.29 5.18 -3.08
CA ILE A 87 -2.37 5.93 -1.84
C ILE A 87 -1.98 7.38 -2.15
N ARG A 88 -2.92 8.30 -1.89
CA ARG A 88 -2.62 9.72 -1.93
C ARG A 88 -2.25 10.18 -0.53
N ILE A 89 -1.04 10.70 -0.39
CA ILE A 89 -0.57 11.36 0.82
C ILE A 89 -0.94 12.84 0.67
N ASP A 90 -1.75 13.33 1.58
CA ASP A 90 -2.11 14.75 1.65
C ASP A 90 -1.46 15.30 2.91
N PHE A 91 -0.34 16.00 2.74
CA PHE A 91 0.27 16.76 3.83
C PHE A 91 -0.55 18.04 3.97
N ALA A 92 -1.62 17.98 4.75
CA ALA A 92 -2.38 19.16 5.10
C ALA A 92 -1.52 20.03 6.03
N HIS A 93 -1.16 21.21 5.53
CA HIS A 93 -0.55 22.31 6.29
C HIS A 93 -1.62 23.04 7.13
#